data_AF-A0A944UMK8-F1
#
_entry.id   AF-A0A944UMK8-F1
#
_cell.length_a   1.000
_cell.length_b   1.000
_cell.length_c   1.000
_cell.angle_alpha   90.00
_cell.angle_beta   90.00
_cell.angle_gamma   90.00
#
_symmetry.space_group_name_H-M   'P 1'
#
loop_
_entity.id
_entity.type
_entity.pdbx_description
1 polymer ?
#
loop_
_entity_poly.entity_id
_entity_poly.type
_entity_poly.pdbx_seq_one_letter_code
_entity_poly.pdbx_strand_id
1 'polypeptide(L)' 'MDNAWRMINEIVGNLTSVVTGLLGLGVVGALLFGDFLGLNVVDNITALVDSLANGGVVGLLVLAILMSLLK' A
#
# COMPACT_ATOMS: atom_id res chain seq x y z
N MET A 1 -4.90 5.72 31.07
CA MET A 1 -5.21 6.10 29.68
C MET A 1 -4.33 5.36 28.67
N ASP A 2 -3.15 4.92 29.08
CA ASP A 2 -2.17 4.20 28.23
C ASP A 2 -2.67 2.85 27.68
N ASN A 3 -3.49 2.12 28.44
CA ASN A 3 -4.03 0.83 28.00
C ASN A 3 -5.08 0.96 26.87
N ALA A 4 -5.88 2.02 26.88
CA ALA A 4 -6.86 2.24 25.81
C ALA A 4 -6.16 2.60 24.49
N TRP A 5 -5.11 3.41 24.56
CA TRP A 5 -4.26 3.73 23.40
C TRP A 5 -3.51 2.51 22.86
N ARG A 6 -2.98 1.65 23.75
CA ARG A 6 -2.32 0.40 23.34
C ARG A 6 -3.30 -0.54 22.62
N MET A 7 -4.52 -0.69 23.15
CA MET A 7 -5.54 -1.54 22.55
C MET A 7 -6.00 -1.01 21.18
N ILE A 8 -6.12 0.31 21.00
CA ILE A 8 -6.42 0.91 19.70
C ILE A 8 -5.29 0.66 18.71
N ASN A 9 -4.03 0.84 19.11
CA ASN A 9 -2.88 0.57 18.25
C ASN A 9 -2.79 -0.91 17.85
N GLU A 10 -3.09 -1.83 18.75
CA GLU A 10 -3.16 -3.27 18.45
C GLU A 10 -4.28 -3.58 17.45
N ILE A 11 -5.46 -2.99 17.61
CA ILE A 11 -6.58 -3.18 16.68
C ILE A 11 -6.24 -2.62 15.30
N VAL A 12 -5.70 -1.39 15.22
CA VAL A 12 -5.29 -0.77 13.96
C VAL A 12 -4.15 -1.56 13.31
N GLY A 13 -3.18 -2.04 14.09
CA GLY A 13 -2.09 -2.88 13.58
C GLY A 13 -2.62 -4.19 12.99
N ASN A 14 -3.54 -4.85 13.68
CA ASN A 14 -4.17 -6.09 13.20
C ASN A 14 -5.02 -5.86 11.95
N LEU A 15 -5.83 -4.79 11.91
CA LEU A 15 -6.61 -4.42 10.72
C LEU A 15 -5.70 -4.07 9.53
N THR A 16 -4.62 -3.33 9.77
CA THR A 16 -3.63 -2.99 8.74
C THR A 16 -2.99 -4.26 8.19
N SER A 17 -2.61 -5.20 9.06
CA SER A 17 -2.06 -6.50 8.64
C SER A 17 -3.03 -7.28 7.75
N VAL A 18 -4.31 -7.32 8.12
CA VAL A 18 -5.35 -7.98 7.31
C VAL A 18 -5.50 -7.29 5.95
N VAL A 19 -5.57 -5.96 5.91
CA VAL A 19 -5.70 -5.21 4.65
C VAL A 19 -4.47 -5.41 3.77
N THR A 20 -3.26 -5.34 4.30
CA THR A 20 -2.03 -5.60 3.54
C THR A 20 -1.98 -7.04 3.01
N GLY A 21 -2.44 -8.01 3.79
CA GLY A 21 -2.60 -9.40 3.34
C GLY A 21 -3.59 -9.54 2.18
N LEU A 22 -4.72 -8.84 2.24
CA LEU A 22 -5.71 -8.80 1.15
C LEU A 22 -5.17 -8.12 -0.10
N LEU A 23 -4.37 -7.06 0.03
CA LEU A 23 -3.68 -6.44 -1.11
C LEU A 23 -2.71 -7.43 -1.78
N GLY A 24 -1.94 -8.19 -0.99
CA GLY A 24 -1.05 -9.23 -1.51
C GLY A 24 -1.81 -10.35 -2.24
N LEU A 25 -2.94 -10.79 -1.68
CA LEU A 25 -3.84 -11.73 -2.36
C LEU A 25 -4.43 -11.14 -3.65
N GLY A 26 -4.75 -9.84 -3.66
CA GLY A 26 -5.20 -9.12 -4.85
C GLY A 26 -4.16 -9.10 -5.97
N VAL A 27 -2.88 -8.90 -5.63
CA VAL A 27 -1.77 -8.98 -6.61
C VAL A 27 -1.65 -10.38 -7.19
N VAL A 28 -1.65 -11.42 -6.34
CA VAL A 28 -1.53 -12.82 -6.80
C VAL A 28 -2.75 -13.23 -7.61
N GLY A 29 -3.95 -12.85 -7.17
CA GLY A 29 -5.21 -13.07 -7.89
C GLY A 29 -5.18 -12.38 -9.25
N ALA A 30 -4.66 -11.16 -9.34
CA ALA A 30 -4.55 -10.45 -10.60
C ALA A 30 -3.54 -11.10 -11.57
N LEU A 31 -2.44 -11.67 -11.06
CA LEU A 31 -1.48 -12.40 -11.90
C LEU A 31 -2.05 -13.72 -12.44
N LEU A 32 -2.91 -14.40 -11.68
CA LEU A 32 -3.48 -15.69 -12.07
C LEU A 32 -4.73 -15.55 -12.94
N PHE A 33 -5.56 -14.55 -12.69
CA PHE A 33 -6.89 -14.40 -13.29
C PHE A 33 -7.06 -13.10 -14.10
N GLY A 34 -6.05 -12.22 -14.13
CA GLY A 34 -6.15 -10.91 -14.79
C GLY A 34 -6.91 -9.90 -13.93
N ASP A 35 -8.02 -9.38 -14.40
CA ASP A 35 -8.83 -8.42 -13.62
C ASP A 35 -9.57 -9.16 -12.48
N PHE A 36 -9.06 -9.06 -11.26
CA PHE A 36 -9.65 -9.72 -10.10
C PHE A 36 -10.55 -8.73 -9.35
N LEU A 37 -11.86 -8.98 -9.37
CA LEU A 37 -12.88 -8.14 -8.72
C LEU A 37 -12.95 -6.68 -9.23
N GLY A 38 -12.54 -6.42 -10.47
CA GLY A 38 -12.46 -5.06 -11.02
C GLY A 38 -11.30 -4.24 -10.47
N LEU A 39 -10.40 -4.86 -9.71
CA LEU A 39 -9.19 -4.26 -9.17
C LEU A 39 -8.01 -4.70 -10.01
N ASN A 40 -7.68 -3.90 -11.02
CA ASN A 40 -6.46 -4.10 -11.79
C ASN A 40 -5.24 -3.61 -11.01
N VAL A 41 -4.77 -4.43 -10.08
CA VAL A 41 -3.68 -4.08 -9.16
C VAL A 41 -2.36 -3.88 -9.93
N VAL A 42 -2.15 -4.64 -11.00
CA VAL A 42 -0.95 -4.53 -11.85
C VAL A 42 -0.91 -3.18 -12.56
N ASP A 43 -2.03 -2.75 -13.16
CA ASP A 43 -2.09 -1.45 -13.83
C ASP A 43 -1.98 -0.30 -12.82
N ASN A 44 -2.56 -0.42 -11.62
CA ASN A 44 -2.42 0.61 -10.58
C ASN A 44 -0.97 0.75 -10.09
N ILE A 45 -0.24 -0.36 -9.89
CA ILE A 45 1.18 -0.32 -9.51
C ILE A 45 2.02 0.22 -10.68
N THR A 46 1.75 -0.23 -11.90
CA THR A 46 2.48 0.23 -13.10
C THR A 46 2.25 1.72 -13.33
N ALA A 47 1.03 2.22 -13.16
CA ALA A 47 0.71 3.64 -13.24
C ALA A 47 1.41 4.46 -12.13
N LEU A 48 1.51 3.92 -10.92
CA LEU A 48 2.25 4.56 -9.83
C LEU A 48 3.76 4.62 -10.15
N VAL A 49 4.33 3.54 -10.68
CA VAL A 49 5.73 3.46 -11.10
C VAL A 49 6.00 4.39 -12.28
N ASP A 50 5.12 4.45 -13.28
CA ASP A 50 5.23 5.38 -14.40
C ASP A 50 5.09 6.85 -13.95
N SER A 51 4.19 7.14 -13.00
CA SER A 51 4.08 8.48 -12.42
C SER A 51 5.35 8.87 -11.68
N LEU A 52 5.96 7.93 -10.96
CA LEU A 52 7.21 8.13 -10.24
C LEU A 52 8.42 8.27 -11.18
N ALA A 53 8.49 7.44 -12.22
CA ALA A 53 9.56 7.44 -13.21
C ALA A 53 9.51 8.69 -14.10
N ASN A 54 8.32 9.10 -14.54
CA ASN A 54 8.13 10.35 -15.31
C ASN A 54 8.24 11.60 -14.42
N GLY A 55 7.97 11.50 -13.12
CA GLY A 55 8.17 12.58 -12.15
C GLY A 55 9.64 12.86 -11.79
N GLY A 56 10.57 12.00 -12.23
CA GLY A 56 12.01 12.18 -12.02
C GLY A 56 12.40 12.38 -10.55
N VAL A 57 13.25 13.39 -10.27
CA VAL A 57 13.74 13.71 -8.91
C VAL A 57 12.60 14.01 -7.92
N VAL A 58 11.48 14.56 -8.40
CA VAL A 58 10.32 14.92 -7.57
C VAL A 58 9.63 13.67 -7.03
N GLY A 59 9.54 12.61 -7.83
CA GLY A 59 9.01 11.32 -7.40
C GLY A 59 9.82 10.71 -6.25
N LEU A 60 11.14 10.66 -6.39
CA LEU A 60 12.05 10.20 -5.34
C LEU A 60 11.99 11.07 -4.08
N LEU A 61 11.78 12.39 -4.23
CA LEU A 61 11.59 13.31 -3.11
C LEU A 61 10.29 13.02 -2.36
N VAL A 62 9.19 12.79 -3.06
CA VAL A 62 7.90 12.43 -2.46
C VAL A 62 7.99 11.09 -1.74
N LEU A 63 8.66 10.09 -2.32
CA LEU A 63 8.93 8.82 -1.63
C LEU A 63 9.78 9.02 -0.37
N ALA A 64 10.82 9.86 -0.41
CA ALA A 64 11.63 10.17 0.76
C ALA A 64 10.82 10.87 1.86
N ILE A 65 9.90 11.77 1.49
CA ILE A 65 8.98 12.43 2.42
C ILE A 65 8.00 11.41 3.02
N LEU A 66 7.38 10.55 2.20
CA LEU A 66 6.49 9.49 2.69
C LEU A 66 7.22 8.53 3.65
N MET A 67 8.45 8.11 3.31
CA MET A 67 9.30 7.30 4.20
C MET A 67 9.68 8.03 5.50
N SER A 68 9.82 9.36 5.46
CA SER A 68 10.06 10.17 6.66
C SER A 68 8.83 10.31 7.55
N LEU A 69 7.62 10.24 6.99
CA LEU A 69 6.35 10.30 7.73
C LEU A 69 5.91 8.94 8.27
N LEU A 70 6.44 7.85 7.72
CA LEU A 70 6.22 6.48 8.19
C LEU A 70 7.14 6.08 9.36
N LYS A 71 8.08 6.93 9.74
CA LYS A 71 8.86 6.86 10.99
C LYS A 71 8.12 7.60 12.10
#